data_AF-A0A1S3ZDW6-F1
#
_entry.id   AF-A0A1S3ZDW6-F1
#
_cell.length_a   1.000
_cell.length_b   1.000
_cell.length_c   1.000
_cell.angle_alpha   90.00
_cell.angle_beta   90.00
_cell.angle_gamma   90.00
#
_symmetry.space_group_name_H-M   'P 1'
#
loop_
_entity.id
_entity.type
_entity.pdbx_description
1 polymer ?
#
loop_
_entity_poly.entity_id
_entity_poly.type
_entity_poly.pdbx_seq_one_letter_code
_entity_poly.pdbx_strand_id
1 'polypeptide(L)'
;MNNSLQFARFFFLFIITFVRESSSSAIINPSKAKQISWKPRAFVYEGFLTDEECNHLISLAKSELKRSAVADNESGNSKTSEVRTSSGMFIPKAKDPIVSGIEEKIATWTFLPKVSRFIL
;
A
#
# COMPACT_ATOMS: atom_id res chain seq x y z
N MET A 1 -31.00 -16.01 -35.10
CA MET A 1 -30.83 -16.76 -33.83
C MET A 1 -29.35 -16.90 -33.48
N ASN A 2 -28.64 -15.82 -33.10
CA ASN A 2 -27.21 -15.89 -32.72
C ASN A 2 -26.78 -14.88 -31.64
N ASN A 3 -27.71 -14.32 -30.86
CA ASN A 3 -27.39 -13.29 -29.86
C ASN A 3 -27.14 -13.88 -28.47
N SER A 4 -27.70 -15.04 -28.15
CA SER A 4 -27.53 -15.70 -26.85
C SER A 4 -26.10 -16.23 -26.65
N LEU A 5 -25.48 -16.78 -27.71
CA LEU A 5 -24.10 -17.28 -27.65
C LEU A 5 -23.05 -16.15 -27.62
N GLN A 6 -23.34 -15.00 -28.22
CA GLN A 6 -22.50 -13.80 -28.12
C GLN A 6 -22.55 -13.19 -26.71
N PHE A 7 -23.74 -13.14 -26.10
CA PHE A 7 -23.92 -12.67 -24.73
C PHE A 7 -23.17 -13.56 -23.73
N ALA A 8 -23.28 -14.89 -23.90
CA ALA A 8 -22.54 -15.85 -23.08
C ALA A 8 -21.02 -15.69 -23.25
N ARG A 9 -20.52 -15.43 -24.46
CA ARG A 9 -19.10 -15.17 -24.72
C ARG A 9 -18.61 -13.88 -24.08
N PHE A 10 -19.40 -12.81 -24.13
CA PHE A 10 -19.08 -11.55 -23.44
C PHE A 10 -19.08 -11.71 -21.93
N PHE A 11 -20.05 -12.44 -21.38
CA PHE A 11 -20.13 -12.72 -19.95
C PHE A 11 -18.96 -13.61 -19.47
N PHE A 12 -18.57 -14.60 -20.28
CA PHE A 12 -17.44 -15.48 -19.98
C PHE A 12 -16.09 -14.76 -20.11
N LEU A 13 -15.91 -13.91 -21.12
CA LEU A 13 -14.75 -13.02 -21.24
C LEU A 13 -14.68 -12.02 -20.07
N PHE A 14 -15.83 -11.49 -19.63
CA PHE A 14 -15.90 -10.60 -18.48
C PHE A 14 -15.50 -11.32 -17.19
N ILE A 15 -15.92 -12.57 -16.99
CA ILE A 15 -15.49 -13.41 -15.86
C ILE A 15 -13.99 -13.73 -15.94
N ILE A 16 -13.43 -14.03 -17.12
CA ILE A 16 -11.99 -14.26 -17.28
C ILE A 16 -11.17 -12.99 -16.98
N THR A 17 -11.68 -11.79 -17.33
CA THR A 17 -11.04 -10.52 -16.94
C THR A 17 -11.24 -10.18 -15.46
N PHE A 18 -12.35 -10.57 -14.84
CA PHE A 18 -12.63 -10.32 -13.42
C PHE A 18 -11.79 -11.20 -12.50
N VAL A 19 -11.52 -12.46 -12.90
CA VAL A 19 -10.65 -13.39 -12.15
C VAL A 19 -9.15 -13.01 -12.23
N ARG A 20 -8.77 -11.98 -13.02
CA ARG A 20 -7.48 -11.27 -12.86
C ARG A 20 -7.47 -10.32 -11.66
N GLU A 21 -8.39 -10.49 -10.70
CA GLU A 21 -8.24 -9.98 -9.35
C GLU A 21 -6.98 -10.62 -8.75
N SER A 22 -5.90 -9.89 -8.95
CA SER A 22 -4.52 -10.17 -8.61
C SER A 22 -4.43 -10.57 -7.14
N SER A 23 -4.56 -11.87 -6.88
CA SER A 23 -4.01 -12.48 -5.69
C SER A 23 -2.49 -12.41 -5.82
N SER A 24 -1.94 -11.22 -5.58
CA SER A 24 -0.55 -11.03 -5.19
C SER A 24 -0.42 -11.64 -3.80
N SER A 25 -0.47 -12.97 -3.75
CA SER A 25 -0.12 -13.74 -2.56
C SER A 25 1.25 -13.24 -2.12
N ALA A 26 1.37 -12.99 -0.82
CA ALA A 26 2.51 -12.34 -0.18
C ALA A 26 3.79 -13.18 -0.25
N ILE A 27 4.31 -13.42 -1.46
CA ILE A 27 5.57 -14.12 -1.69
C ILE A 27 6.69 -13.14 -1.33
N ILE A 28 7.00 -13.09 -0.05
CA ILE A 28 8.18 -12.42 0.47
C ILE A 28 9.37 -13.38 0.30
N ASN A 29 10.40 -12.92 -0.40
CA ASN A 29 11.65 -13.64 -0.57
C ASN A 29 12.69 -13.09 0.43
N PRO A 30 13.05 -13.85 1.48
CA PRO A 30 14.04 -13.42 2.46
C PRO A 30 15.41 -13.09 1.85
N SER A 31 15.77 -13.69 0.69
CA SER A 31 17.06 -13.44 0.05
C SER A 31 17.19 -12.02 -0.52
N LYS A 32 16.09 -11.29 -0.68
CA LYS A 32 16.08 -9.89 -1.13
C LYS A 32 16.30 -8.89 0.02
N ALA A 33 16.37 -9.38 1.26
CA ALA A 33 16.62 -8.53 2.41
C ALA A 33 18.09 -8.53 2.79
N LYS A 34 18.65 -7.33 2.92
CA LYS A 34 20.02 -7.10 3.37
C LYS A 34 20.00 -6.41 4.72
N GLN A 35 20.69 -7.00 5.69
CA GLN A 35 20.94 -6.34 6.96
C GLN A 35 21.92 -5.17 6.76
N ILE A 36 21.58 -4.01 7.33
CA ILE A 36 22.42 -2.80 7.26
C ILE A 36 22.94 -2.35 8.63
N SER A 37 22.28 -2.72 9.73
CA SER A 37 22.78 -2.45 11.08
C SER A 37 22.18 -3.41 12.10
N TRP A 38 22.97 -3.70 13.13
CA TRP A 38 22.55 -4.45 14.32
C TRP A 38 22.02 -3.54 15.44
N LYS A 39 22.50 -2.30 15.50
CA LYS A 39 22.12 -1.33 16.53
C LYS A 39 22.12 0.09 15.94
N PRO A 40 20.95 0.63 15.55
CA PRO A 40 19.62 0.01 15.60
C PRO A 40 19.50 -1.19 14.65
N ARG A 41 18.58 -2.12 14.94
CA ARG A 41 18.28 -3.24 14.02
C ARG A 41 17.62 -2.67 12.77
N ALA A 42 18.29 -2.77 11.62
CA ALA A 42 17.80 -2.22 10.38
C ALA A 42 18.13 -3.13 9.18
N PHE A 43 17.17 -3.24 8.28
CA PHE A 43 17.21 -4.08 7.08
C PHE A 43 16.68 -3.27 5.89
N VAL A 44 17.25 -3.51 4.71
CA VAL A 44 16.76 -2.99 3.43
C VAL A 44 16.24 -4.16 2.63
N TYR A 45 15.02 -4.04 2.09
CA TYR A 45 14.41 -5.05 1.24
C TYR A 45 14.30 -4.49 -0.18
N GLU A 46 14.96 -5.12 -1.14
CA GLU A 46 14.97 -4.67 -2.53
C GLU A 46 13.69 -5.12 -3.27
N GLY A 47 13.01 -4.17 -3.92
CA GLY A 47 11.78 -4.46 -4.68
C GLY A 47 10.65 -5.02 -3.82
N PHE A 48 10.45 -4.47 -2.61
CA PHE A 48 9.36 -4.88 -1.72
C PHE A 48 7.98 -4.56 -2.31
N LEU A 49 7.88 -3.41 -2.98
CA LEU A 49 6.73 -3.02 -3.79
C LEU A 49 7.12 -3.04 -5.27
N THR A 50 6.16 -3.40 -6.09
CA THR A 50 6.23 -3.25 -7.56
C THR A 50 6.03 -1.78 -7.95
N ASP A 51 6.41 -1.42 -9.17
CA ASP A 51 6.23 -0.05 -9.68
C ASP A 51 4.73 0.29 -9.79
N GLU A 52 3.89 -0.69 -10.11
CA GLU A 52 2.43 -0.54 -10.17
C GLU A 52 1.83 -0.25 -8.80
N GLU A 53 2.25 -0.98 -7.76
CA GLU A 53 1.84 -0.72 -6.38
C GLU A 53 2.29 0.66 -5.90
N CYS A 54 3.51 1.08 -6.24
CA CYS A 54 4.01 2.41 -5.93
C CYS A 54 3.16 3.50 -6.60
N ASN A 55 2.89 3.36 -7.90
CA ASN A 55 2.07 4.31 -8.65
C ASN A 55 0.63 4.37 -8.12
N HIS A 56 0.08 3.23 -7.70
CA HIS A 56 -1.23 3.15 -7.06
C HIS A 56 -1.26 3.96 -5.76
N LEU A 57 -0.33 3.74 -4.84
CA LEU A 57 -0.23 4.50 -3.58
C LEU A 57 -0.08 6.01 -3.83
N ILE A 58 0.75 6.40 -4.80
CA ILE A 58 0.92 7.81 -5.19
C ILE A 58 -0.41 8.40 -5.69
N SER A 59 -1.16 7.65 -6.51
CA SER A 59 -2.45 8.10 -7.03
C SER A 59 -3.49 8.30 -5.93
N LEU A 60 -3.51 7.41 -4.93
CA LEU A 60 -4.38 7.52 -3.76
C LEU A 60 -4.02 8.72 -2.90
N ALA A 61 -2.72 8.98 -2.73
CA ALA A 61 -2.25 10.09 -1.90
C ALA A 61 -2.53 11.45 -2.53
N LYS A 62 -2.34 11.59 -3.86
CA LYS A 62 -2.42 12.86 -4.59
C LYS A 62 -3.70 13.67 -4.33
N SER A 63 -4.83 13.03 -4.07
CA SER A 63 -6.10 13.73 -3.82
C SER A 63 -6.22 14.36 -2.44
N GLU A 64 -5.51 13.85 -1.42
CA GLU A 64 -5.64 14.35 -0.03
C GLU A 64 -4.30 14.65 0.66
N LEU A 65 -3.24 14.91 -0.10
CA LEU A 65 -1.98 15.42 0.45
C LEU A 65 -2.23 16.73 1.20
N LYS A 66 -2.15 16.67 2.53
CA LYS A 66 -2.20 17.84 3.40
C LYS A 66 -0.80 18.14 3.90
N ARG A 67 -0.50 19.42 4.09
CA ARG A 67 0.78 19.84 4.66
C ARG A 67 0.89 19.26 6.08
N SER A 68 2.01 18.59 6.37
CA SER A 68 2.23 18.05 7.71
C SER A 68 2.31 19.19 8.71
N ALA A 69 1.46 19.17 9.72
CA ALA A 69 1.55 20.08 10.83
C ALA A 69 2.28 19.41 12.00
N VAL A 70 3.02 20.22 12.75
CA VAL A 70 3.64 19.82 14.02
C VAL A 70 2.76 20.31 15.16
N ALA A 71 2.63 19.51 16.22
CA ALA A 71 1.95 19.96 17.42
C ALA A 71 2.80 21.04 18.10
N ASP A 72 2.18 22.16 18.43
CA ASP A 72 2.79 23.27 19.15
C ASP A 72 2.98 22.91 20.63
N ASN A 73 4.20 23.05 21.14
CA ASN A 73 4.57 22.56 22.47
C ASN A 73 3.84 23.27 23.62
N GLU A 74 3.34 24.49 23.41
CA GLU A 74 2.66 25.28 24.45
C GLU A 74 1.14 25.13 24.43
N SER A 75 0.54 24.93 23.24
CA SER A 75 -0.92 24.97 23.07
C SER A 75 -1.54 23.65 22.62
N GLY A 76 -0.72 22.67 22.20
CA GLY A 76 -1.19 21.41 21.61
C GLY A 76 -1.81 21.54 20.23
N ASN A 77 -1.86 22.75 19.66
CA ASN A 77 -2.49 23.01 18.36
C ASN A 77 -1.53 22.68 17.20
N SER A 78 -2.11 22.25 16.09
CA SER A 78 -1.40 21.90 14.87
C SER A 78 -0.88 23.17 14.16
N LYS A 79 0.41 23.49 14.32
CA LYS A 79 1.09 24.59 13.59
C LYS A 79 1.88 24.05 12.40
N THR A 80 1.90 24.82 11.32
CA THR A 80 2.68 24.51 10.13
C THR A 80 4.17 24.73 10.41
N SER A 81 4.99 23.69 10.38
CA SER A 81 6.45 23.82 10.60
C SER A 81 7.16 24.27 9.31
N GLU A 82 8.17 25.11 9.44
CA GLU A 82 9.12 25.41 8.36
C GLU A 82 10.15 24.29 8.18
N VAL A 83 10.37 23.44 9.20
CA VAL A 83 11.38 22.37 9.20
C VAL A 83 10.86 21.07 8.55
N ARG A 84 9.54 20.84 8.55
CA ARG A 84 8.91 19.71 7.87
C ARG A 84 8.12 20.19 6.65
N THR A 85 8.81 20.30 5.52
CA THR A 85 8.23 20.71 4.23
C THR A 85 7.44 19.59 3.53
N SER A 86 7.48 18.36 4.04
CA SER A 86 6.80 17.20 3.47
C SER A 86 5.27 17.26 3.68
N SER A 87 4.50 17.07 2.61
CA SER A 87 3.06 16.77 2.68
C SER A 87 2.83 15.27 2.89
N GLY A 88 1.75 14.90 3.55
CA GLY A 88 1.39 13.50 3.79
C GLY A 88 -0.12 13.29 3.79
N MET A 89 -0.53 12.04 3.63
CA MET A 89 -1.90 11.56 3.74
C MET A 89 -1.84 10.23 4.50
N PHE A 90 -2.87 9.95 5.31
CA PHE A 90 -3.08 8.62 5.85
C PHE A 90 -4.04 7.86 4.93
N ILE A 91 -3.64 6.68 4.47
CA ILE A 91 -4.51 5.80 3.70
C ILE A 91 -5.27 4.90 4.70
N PRO A 92 -6.62 4.85 4.66
CA PRO A 92 -7.40 3.93 5.47
C PRO A 92 -6.96 2.47 5.28
N LYS A 93 -7.01 1.69 6.36
CA LYS A 93 -6.70 0.25 6.32
C LYS A 93 -7.58 -0.48 5.33
N ALA A 94 -7.00 -1.43 4.61
CA ALA A 94 -7.70 -2.24 3.61
C ALA A 94 -8.60 -1.40 2.67
N LYS A 95 -8.18 -0.17 2.32
CA LYS A 95 -8.96 0.75 1.46
C LYS A 95 -9.39 0.09 0.15
N ASP A 96 -8.49 -0.71 -0.43
CA ASP A 96 -8.71 -1.47 -1.64
C ASP A 96 -7.88 -2.78 -1.61
N PRO A 97 -8.09 -3.70 -2.58
CA PRO A 97 -7.37 -4.97 -2.61
C PRO A 97 -5.84 -4.82 -2.71
N ILE A 98 -5.34 -3.78 -3.38
CA ILE A 98 -3.90 -3.54 -3.54
C ILE A 98 -3.29 -3.13 -2.19
N VAL A 99 -3.89 -2.15 -1.52
CA VAL A 99 -3.48 -1.71 -0.17
C VAL A 99 -3.55 -2.88 0.81
N SER A 100 -4.63 -3.66 0.77
CA SER A 100 -4.80 -4.86 1.62
C SER A 100 -3.69 -5.91 1.40
N GLY A 101 -3.26 -6.12 0.16
CA GLY A 101 -2.14 -7.00 -0.18
C GLY A 101 -0.79 -6.45 0.30
N ILE A 102 -0.57 -5.14 0.20
CA ILE A 102 0.63 -4.49 0.73
C ILE A 102 0.70 -4.64 2.27
N GLU A 103 -0.40 -4.42 2.98
CA GLU A 103 -0.48 -4.61 4.44
C GLU A 103 -0.16 -6.06 4.84
N GLU A 104 -0.61 -7.04 4.05
CA GLU A 104 -0.31 -8.45 4.28
C GLU A 104 1.16 -8.80 4.03
N LYS A 105 1.77 -8.21 2.99
CA LYS A 105 3.23 -8.30 2.75
C LYS A 105 4.02 -7.75 3.93
N ILE A 106 3.63 -6.59 4.46
CA ILE A 106 4.28 -5.96 5.62
C ILE A 106 4.13 -6.83 6.86
N ALA A 107 2.92 -7.33 7.14
CA ALA A 107 2.64 -8.23 8.25
C ALA A 107 3.52 -9.49 8.19
N THR A 108 3.60 -10.11 7.02
CA THR A 108 4.42 -11.31 6.76
C THR A 108 5.91 -11.03 7.00
N TRP A 109 6.43 -9.91 6.49
CA TRP A 109 7.85 -9.57 6.62
C TRP A 109 8.26 -9.17 8.04
N THR A 110 7.39 -8.46 8.74
CA THR A 110 7.66 -7.96 10.10
C THR A 110 7.34 -8.97 11.19
N PHE A 111 6.67 -10.08 10.85
CA PHE A 111 6.10 -11.03 11.80
C PHE A 111 5.13 -10.36 12.79
N LEU A 112 4.45 -9.29 12.35
CA LEU A 112 3.44 -8.58 13.13
C LEU A 112 2.06 -8.78 12.52
N PRO A 113 0.98 -8.78 13.33
CA PRO A 113 -0.36 -8.96 12.79
C PRO A 113 -0.76 -7.78 11.90
N LYS A 114 -1.47 -8.06 10.79
CA LYS A 114 -2.02 -7.07 9.85
C LYS A 114 -2.87 -5.98 10.52
N VAL A 115 -3.47 -6.29 11.68
CA VAL A 115 -4.30 -5.35 12.45
C VAL A 115 -3.45 -4.25 13.13
N SER A 116 -2.13 -4.41 13.20
CA SER A 116 -1.21 -3.36 13.65
C SER A 116 -1.39 -2.13 12.76
N ARG A 117 -1.50 -0.94 13.36
CA ARG A 117 -1.66 0.32 12.61
C ARG A 117 -0.35 0.63 11.87
N PHE A 118 -0.15 -0.01 10.72
CA PHE A 118 0.85 0.44 9.76
C PHE A 118 0.31 1.72 9.14
N ILE A 119 0.98 2.82 9.44
CA ILE A 119 0.68 4.12 8.86
C ILE A 119 1.28 4.09 7.46
N LEU A 120 0.45 3.84 6.44
CA LEU A 120 0.74 4.14 5.04
C LEU A 120 0.09 5.48 4.67
#